data_AF-A0A2I0W6T1-F1
#
_entry.id   AF-A0A2I0W6T1-F1
#
_cell.length_a   1.000
_cell.length_b   1.000
_cell.length_c   1.000
_cell.angle_alpha   90.00
_cell.angle_beta   90.00
_cell.angle_gamma   90.00
#
_symmetry.space_group_name_H-M   'P 1'
#
loop_
_entity.id
_entity.type
_entity.pdbx_description
1 polymer ?
#
loop_
_entity_poly.entity_id
_entity_poly.type
_entity_poly.pdbx_seq_one_letter_code
_entity_poly.pdbx_strand_id
1 'polypeptide(L)'
;MAIPITSLSSSASSRHHTHQAYLLTNYLLMGAASSCIFLTLSLRLLPSPCGLLLISLHSLTAIAAASAAASPVASSDRSHAAHTAAAALTAIFHGATALLAFTRSPDFIAEIRSYVREDDAIVILKLVGGLCGAIFCLEWVAMALAFALRFDDGEDRDCSTEKRVGYFGAYRA
;
A
#
# COMPACT_ATOMS: atom_id res chain seq x y z
N MET A 1 -36.05 -15.85 -14.70
CA MET A 1 -34.71 -15.78 -15.32
C MET A 1 -33.70 -16.30 -14.30
N ALA A 2 -33.15 -17.49 -14.50
CA ALA A 2 -32.25 -18.13 -13.54
C ALA A 2 -30.81 -17.66 -13.77
N ILE A 3 -30.18 -17.06 -12.76
CA ILE A 3 -28.76 -16.72 -12.79
C ILE A 3 -27.98 -18.04 -12.77
N PRO A 4 -27.06 -18.31 -13.71
CA PRO A 4 -26.31 -19.56 -13.71
C PRO A 4 -25.41 -19.61 -12.46
N ILE A 5 -25.65 -20.60 -11.61
CA ILE A 5 -24.88 -20.92 -10.38
C ILE A 5 -23.36 -20.99 -10.58
N THR A 6 -22.90 -21.28 -11.81
CA THR A 6 -21.49 -21.27 -12.19
C THR A 6 -20.88 -19.86 -12.20
N SER A 7 -21.64 -18.83 -12.60
CA SER A 7 -21.19 -17.44 -12.59
C SER A 7 -21.00 -16.92 -11.17
N LEU A 8 -21.94 -17.24 -10.26
CA LEU A 8 -21.85 -16.82 -8.85
C LEU A 8 -20.65 -17.44 -8.13
N SER A 9 -20.36 -18.72 -8.40
CA SER A 9 -19.22 -19.44 -7.80
C SER A 9 -17.87 -18.94 -8.34
N SER A 10 -17.80 -18.58 -9.62
CA SER A 10 -16.61 -17.99 -10.22
C SER A 10 -16.29 -16.61 -9.64
N SER A 11 -17.28 -15.73 -9.50
CA SER A 11 -17.10 -14.38 -8.94
C SER A 11 -16.75 -14.39 -7.45
N ALA A 12 -17.32 -15.33 -6.68
CA ALA A 12 -16.95 -15.51 -5.27
C ALA A 12 -15.50 -16.00 -5.12
N SER A 13 -15.06 -16.91 -6.01
CA SER A 13 -13.68 -17.42 -6.03
C SER A 13 -12.68 -16.34 -6.45
N SER A 14 -12.95 -15.57 -7.51
CA SER A 14 -12.04 -14.49 -7.95
C SER A 14 -11.87 -13.42 -6.88
N ARG A 15 -12.95 -13.00 -6.22
CA ARG A 15 -12.91 -12.04 -5.12
C ARG A 15 -12.06 -12.52 -3.96
N HIS A 16 -12.18 -13.80 -3.59
CA HIS A 16 -11.35 -14.41 -2.55
C HIS A 16 -9.86 -14.33 -2.90
N HIS A 17 -9.49 -14.63 -4.15
CA HIS A 17 -8.10 -14.53 -4.61
C HIS A 17 -7.60 -13.07 -4.63
N THR A 18 -8.42 -12.12 -5.11
CA THR A 18 -8.08 -10.69 -5.10
C THR A 18 -7.88 -10.18 -3.66
N HIS A 19 -8.72 -10.60 -2.73
CA HIS A 19 -8.62 -10.23 -1.32
C HIS A 19 -7.36 -10.82 -0.67
N GLN A 20 -7.04 -12.09 -0.96
CA GLN A 20 -5.78 -12.69 -0.52
C GLN A 20 -4.55 -11.99 -1.08
N ALA A 21 -4.56 -11.63 -2.37
CA ALA A 21 -3.49 -10.85 -2.98
C ALA A 21 -3.34 -9.49 -2.31
N TYR A 22 -4.46 -8.79 -2.03
CA TYR A 22 -4.45 -7.52 -1.32
C TYR A 22 -3.83 -7.63 0.07
N LEU A 23 -4.22 -8.64 0.86
CA LEU A 23 -3.62 -8.88 2.17
C LEU A 23 -2.12 -9.18 2.06
N LEU A 24 -1.73 -10.06 1.14
CA LEU A 24 -0.33 -10.41 0.91
C LEU A 24 0.49 -9.16 0.55
N THR A 25 -0.01 -8.31 -0.34
CA THR A 25 0.65 -7.05 -0.71
C THR A 25 0.83 -6.14 0.51
N ASN A 26 -0.19 -5.97 1.35
CA ASN A 26 -0.08 -5.16 2.57
C ASN A 26 0.91 -5.74 3.58
N TYR A 27 0.97 -7.07 3.74
CA TYR A 27 1.99 -7.70 4.58
C TYR A 27 3.40 -7.50 4.02
N LEU A 28 3.58 -7.57 2.69
CA LEU A 28 4.86 -7.28 2.05
C LEU A 28 5.26 -5.81 2.21
N LEU A 29 4.33 -4.84 2.10
CA LEU A 29 4.59 -3.43 2.43
C LEU A 29 5.10 -3.29 3.86
N MET A 30 4.42 -3.91 4.82
CA MET A 30 4.80 -3.82 6.24
C MET A 30 6.18 -4.43 6.49
N GLY A 31 6.50 -5.56 5.86
CA GLY A 31 7.81 -6.20 5.92
C GLY A 31 8.92 -5.37 5.27
N ALA A 32 8.65 -4.78 4.10
CA ALA A 32 9.60 -3.92 3.41
C ALA A 32 9.83 -2.61 4.19
N ALA A 33 8.77 -1.97 4.69
CA ALA A 33 8.87 -0.75 5.48
C ALA A 33 9.65 -0.96 6.78
N SER A 34 9.36 -2.03 7.53
CA SER A 34 10.10 -2.37 8.75
C SER A 34 11.58 -2.67 8.47
N SER A 35 11.88 -3.39 7.39
CA SER A 35 13.26 -3.63 6.94
C SER A 35 13.97 -2.32 6.56
N CYS A 36 13.27 -1.38 5.90
CA CYS A 36 13.78 -0.03 5.63
C CYS A 36 14.09 0.73 6.93
N ILE A 37 13.23 0.63 7.96
CA ILE A 37 13.48 1.25 9.28
C ILE A 37 14.76 0.66 9.89
N PHE A 38 14.93 -0.66 9.89
CA PHE A 38 16.15 -1.29 10.43
C PHE A 38 17.42 -0.91 9.66
N LEU A 39 17.38 -0.91 8.33
CA LEU A 39 18.52 -0.49 7.51
C LEU A 39 18.84 0.99 7.73
N THR A 40 17.82 1.85 7.80
CA THR A 40 17.98 3.27 8.13
C THR A 40 18.62 3.43 9.51
N LEU A 41 18.10 2.77 10.56
CA LEU A 41 18.71 2.82 11.89
C LEU A 41 20.15 2.27 11.92
N SER A 42 20.47 1.31 11.05
CA SER A 42 21.82 0.76 10.91
C SER A 42 22.84 1.79 10.39
N LEU A 43 22.39 2.86 9.70
CA LEU A 43 23.25 4.00 9.34
C LEU A 43 23.67 4.84 10.57
N ARG A 44 23.15 4.55 11.77
CA ARG A 44 23.40 5.27 13.04
C ARG A 44 23.31 6.78 12.84
N LEU A 45 22.13 7.24 12.42
CA LEU A 45 21.89 8.66 12.15
C LEU A 45 22.09 9.49 13.42
N LEU A 46 22.85 10.58 13.31
CA LEU A 46 22.66 11.75 14.18
C LEU A 46 21.26 12.35 13.88
N PRO A 47 20.65 13.14 14.78
CA PRO A 47 19.35 13.77 14.52
C PRO A 47 19.48 14.77 13.35
N SER A 48 19.32 14.28 12.12
CA SER A 48 19.23 15.04 10.87
C SER A 48 17.76 15.11 10.44
N PRO A 49 17.28 16.28 9.96
CA PRO A 49 15.91 16.43 9.48
C PRO A 49 15.60 15.47 8.33
N CYS A 50 16.55 15.22 7.43
CA CYS A 50 16.37 14.27 6.32
C CYS A 50 16.16 12.83 6.83
N GLY A 51 16.96 12.43 7.83
CA GLY A 51 16.82 11.15 8.50
C GLY A 51 15.48 10.93 9.18
N LEU A 52 15.00 11.95 9.88
CA LEU A 52 13.68 11.92 10.52
C LEU A 52 12.55 11.81 9.50
N LEU A 53 12.64 12.52 8.37
CA LEU A 53 11.66 12.41 7.29
C LEU A 53 11.62 10.99 6.71
N LEU A 54 12.77 10.35 6.48
CA LEU A 54 12.83 8.96 6.00
C LEU A 54 12.19 7.98 7.00
N ILE A 55 12.55 8.07 8.28
CA ILE A 55 11.96 7.21 9.31
C ILE A 55 10.44 7.46 9.41
N SER A 56 10.00 8.71 9.33
CA SER A 56 8.57 9.05 9.35
C SER A 56 7.83 8.48 8.14
N LEU A 57 8.44 8.52 6.96
CA LEU A 57 7.88 7.99 5.73
C LEU A 57 7.71 6.47 5.81
N HIS A 58 8.74 5.74 6.28
CA HIS A 58 8.65 4.29 6.46
C HIS A 58 7.64 3.89 7.55
N SER A 59 7.58 4.66 8.64
CA SER A 59 6.62 4.43 9.73
C SER A 59 5.18 4.64 9.25
N LEU A 60 4.94 5.66 8.44
CA LEU A 60 3.62 5.93 7.85
C LEU A 60 3.19 4.78 6.94
N THR A 61 4.08 4.27 6.08
CA THR A 61 3.77 3.11 5.23
C THR A 61 3.47 1.86 6.05
N ALA A 62 4.21 1.60 7.13
CA ALA A 62 3.95 0.46 8.00
C ALA A 62 2.58 0.56 8.69
N ILE A 63 2.22 1.74 9.21
CA ILE A 63 0.91 1.97 9.85
C ILE A 63 -0.22 1.86 8.81
N ALA A 64 -0.03 2.43 7.62
CA ALA A 64 -1.02 2.36 6.54
C ALA A 64 -1.26 0.91 6.11
N ALA A 65 -0.19 0.13 5.89
CA ALA A 65 -0.28 -1.28 5.51
C ALA A 65 -0.97 -2.13 6.59
N ALA A 66 -0.63 -1.90 7.87
CA ALA A 66 -1.29 -2.58 8.98
C ALA A 66 -2.78 -2.23 9.07
N SER A 67 -3.13 -0.95 8.89
CA SER A 67 -4.51 -0.47 8.92
C SER A 67 -5.34 -1.03 7.75
N ALA A 68 -4.74 -1.09 6.56
CA ALA A 68 -5.33 -1.68 5.36
C ALA A 68 -5.59 -3.18 5.50
N ALA A 69 -4.66 -3.92 6.13
CA ALA A 69 -4.84 -5.35 6.40
C ALA A 69 -5.92 -5.61 7.48
N ALA A 70 -6.11 -4.69 8.43
CA ALA A 70 -7.07 -4.83 9.52
C ALA A 70 -8.48 -4.31 9.20
N SER A 71 -8.64 -3.46 8.17
CA SER A 71 -9.90 -2.78 7.89
C SER A 71 -10.74 -3.50 6.83
N PRO A 72 -12.06 -3.65 7.03
CA PRO A 72 -12.95 -4.08 5.96
C PRO A 72 -12.99 -3.00 4.86
N VAL A 73 -12.98 -3.42 3.59
CA VAL A 73 -12.93 -2.53 2.39
C VAL A 73 -14.11 -1.54 2.32
N ALA A 74 -15.18 -1.77 3.08
CA ALA A 74 -16.35 -0.88 3.18
C ALA A 74 -16.07 0.36 4.05
N SER A 75 -15.39 1.37 3.50
CA SER A 75 -15.21 2.69 4.12
C SER A 75 -15.92 3.80 3.33
N SER A 76 -16.23 4.92 3.99
CA SER A 76 -16.91 6.09 3.38
C SER A 76 -16.11 6.69 2.21
N ASP A 77 -16.81 7.10 1.14
CA ASP A 77 -16.22 7.63 -0.12
C ASP A 77 -15.18 8.72 0.07
N ARG A 78 -15.44 9.68 0.97
CA ARG A 78 -14.52 10.80 1.24
C ARG A 78 -13.25 10.36 1.97
N SER A 79 -13.35 9.36 2.85
CA SER A 79 -12.19 8.76 3.54
C SER A 79 -11.31 7.98 2.56
N HIS A 80 -11.92 7.34 1.58
CA HIS A 80 -11.20 6.57 0.57
C HIS A 80 -10.40 7.45 -0.39
N ALA A 81 -10.98 8.56 -0.87
CA ALA A 81 -10.25 9.50 -1.73
C ALA A 81 -9.01 10.07 -1.00
N ALA A 82 -9.17 10.44 0.27
CA ALA A 82 -8.06 10.91 1.09
C ALA A 82 -6.98 9.84 1.31
N HIS A 83 -7.39 8.60 1.62
CA HIS A 83 -6.45 7.48 1.77
C HIS A 83 -5.69 7.17 0.48
N THR A 84 -6.38 7.20 -0.66
CA THR A 84 -5.79 6.96 -1.98
C THR A 84 -4.80 8.06 -2.35
N ALA A 85 -5.16 9.32 -2.11
CA ALA A 85 -4.25 10.46 -2.33
C ALA A 85 -3.02 10.38 -1.41
N ALA A 86 -3.22 10.04 -0.13
CA ALA A 86 -2.12 9.84 0.81
C ALA A 86 -1.18 8.71 0.38
N ALA A 87 -1.73 7.55 -0.03
CA ALA A 87 -0.95 6.43 -0.53
C ALA A 87 -0.17 6.79 -1.80
N ALA A 88 -0.76 7.53 -2.73
CA ALA A 88 -0.07 8.00 -3.93
C ALA A 88 1.09 8.96 -3.59
N LEU A 89 0.90 9.89 -2.65
CA LEU A 89 1.95 10.80 -2.20
C LEU A 89 3.09 10.04 -1.52
N THR A 90 2.76 9.09 -0.64
CA THR A 90 3.75 8.22 0.01
C THR A 90 4.57 7.41 -1.00
N ALA A 91 3.92 6.89 -2.04
CA ALA A 91 4.60 6.21 -3.13
C ALA A 91 5.56 7.13 -3.86
N ILE A 92 5.12 8.34 -4.24
CA ILE A 92 5.99 9.33 -4.89
C ILE A 92 7.22 9.63 -4.03
N PHE A 93 7.04 9.82 -2.72
CA PHE A 93 8.17 10.05 -1.81
C PHE A 93 9.10 8.83 -1.72
N HIS A 94 8.59 7.60 -1.65
CA HIS A 94 9.43 6.39 -1.71
C HIS A 94 10.21 6.28 -3.02
N GLY A 95 9.57 6.56 -4.16
CA GLY A 95 10.22 6.59 -5.47
C GLY A 95 11.31 7.67 -5.55
N ALA A 96 11.05 8.86 -5.03
CA ALA A 96 12.04 9.94 -4.95
C ALA A 96 13.24 9.56 -4.06
N THR A 97 12.99 8.97 -2.89
CA THR A 97 14.04 8.47 -2.00
C THR A 97 14.88 7.38 -2.70
N ALA A 98 14.25 6.46 -3.44
CA ALA A 98 14.96 5.46 -4.22
C ALA A 98 15.89 6.11 -5.26
N LEU A 99 15.38 7.09 -6.02
CA LEU A 99 16.18 7.81 -7.00
C LEU A 99 17.35 8.57 -6.36
N LEU A 100 17.13 9.27 -5.25
CA LEU A 100 18.19 9.98 -4.52
C LEU A 100 19.24 9.01 -4.00
N ALA A 101 18.83 7.87 -3.45
CA ALA A 101 19.73 6.83 -2.96
C ALA A 101 20.63 6.26 -4.06
N PHE A 102 20.17 6.14 -5.31
CA PHE A 102 20.98 5.63 -6.42
C PHE A 102 21.77 6.70 -7.18
N THR A 103 21.19 7.89 -7.37
CA THR A 103 21.78 8.95 -8.22
C THR A 103 22.68 9.92 -7.46
N ARG A 104 22.43 10.09 -6.16
CA ARG A 104 23.09 11.08 -5.30
C ARG A 104 23.56 10.45 -3.98
N SER A 105 23.95 9.16 -4.00
CA SER A 105 24.36 8.43 -2.78
C SER A 105 25.33 9.20 -1.86
N PRO A 106 26.47 9.76 -2.35
CA PRO A 106 27.42 10.42 -1.46
C PRO A 106 26.87 11.72 -0.85
N ASP A 107 26.21 12.55 -1.66
CA ASP A 107 25.57 13.80 -1.22
C ASP A 107 24.45 13.51 -0.20
N PHE A 108 23.68 12.44 -0.42
CA PHE A 108 22.57 12.05 0.43
C PHE A 108 23.04 11.50 1.79
N ILE A 109 24.15 10.74 1.83
CA ILE A 109 24.76 10.28 3.09
C ILE A 109 25.27 11.46 3.92
N ALA A 110 25.86 12.47 3.28
CA ALA A 110 26.33 13.67 3.95
C ALA A 110 25.18 14.42 4.65
N GLU A 111 24.01 14.52 4.00
CA GLU A 111 22.81 15.13 4.56
C GLU A 111 22.19 14.30 5.70
N ILE A 112 22.20 12.96 5.56
CA ILE A 112 21.71 12.01 6.57
C ILE A 112 22.64 11.93 7.80
N ARG A 113 23.88 12.46 7.72
CA ARG A 113 24.87 12.49 8.82
C ARG A 113 25.15 11.08 9.39
N SER A 114 25.49 10.13 8.52
CA SER A 114 25.81 8.75 8.93
C SER A 114 27.14 8.65 9.70
N TYR A 115 27.18 7.80 10.74
CA TYR A 115 28.38 7.49 11.54
C TYR A 115 29.19 6.27 11.03
N VAL A 116 28.68 5.57 10.02
CA VAL A 116 29.31 4.37 9.43
C VAL A 116 30.38 4.77 8.41
N ARG A 117 31.43 3.94 8.21
CA ARG A 117 32.41 4.17 7.11
C ARG A 117 31.66 4.40 5.81
N GLU A 118 32.06 5.41 5.05
CA GLU A 118 31.37 5.86 3.82
C GLU A 118 31.11 4.70 2.84
N ASP A 119 32.07 3.78 2.71
CA ASP A 119 31.96 2.58 1.87
C ASP A 119 30.75 1.71 2.25
N ASP A 120 30.58 1.42 3.55
CA ASP A 120 29.50 0.56 4.05
C ASP A 120 28.16 1.30 4.04
N ALA A 121 28.18 2.61 4.33
CA ALA A 121 26.99 3.47 4.32
C ALA A 121 26.38 3.57 2.92
N ILE A 122 27.19 3.62 1.87
CA ILE A 122 26.72 3.63 0.47
C ILE A 122 25.99 2.33 0.12
N VAL A 123 26.50 1.18 0.56
CA VAL A 123 25.87 -0.11 0.30
C VAL A 123 24.51 -0.18 1.01
N ILE A 124 24.47 0.15 2.31
CA ILE A 124 23.22 0.12 3.07
C ILE A 124 22.21 1.12 2.47
N LEU A 125 22.65 2.30 2.07
CA LEU A 125 21.79 3.28 1.43
C LEU A 125 21.23 2.79 0.09
N LYS A 126 22.02 2.08 -0.72
CA LYS A 126 21.53 1.46 -1.96
C LYS A 126 20.54 0.32 -1.69
N LEU A 127 20.71 -0.44 -0.61
CA LEU A 127 19.72 -1.43 -0.17
C LEU A 127 18.41 -0.75 0.26
N VAL A 128 18.49 0.33 1.05
CA VAL A 128 17.33 1.18 1.39
C VAL A 128 16.66 1.69 0.13
N GLY A 129 17.43 2.24 -0.82
CA GLY A 129 16.93 2.73 -2.09
C GLY A 129 16.23 1.66 -2.92
N GLY A 130 16.79 0.46 -3.00
CA GLY A 130 16.18 -0.68 -3.67
C GLY A 130 14.86 -1.10 -3.01
N LEU A 131 14.83 -1.11 -1.68
CA LEU A 131 13.64 -1.46 -0.91
C LEU A 131 12.55 -0.38 -1.01
N CYS A 132 12.92 0.91 -1.03
CA CYS A 132 12.01 2.01 -1.36
C CYS A 132 11.43 1.88 -2.77
N GLY A 133 12.23 1.44 -3.75
CA GLY A 133 11.74 1.14 -5.09
C GLY A 133 10.74 -0.02 -5.11
N ALA A 134 10.98 -1.07 -4.31
CA ALA A 134 10.03 -2.15 -4.14
C ALA A 134 8.73 -1.69 -3.45
N ILE A 135 8.82 -0.88 -2.39
CA ILE A 135 7.67 -0.28 -1.70
C ILE A 135 6.85 0.56 -2.68
N PHE A 136 7.48 1.40 -3.48
CA PHE A 136 6.79 2.19 -4.52
C PHE A 136 5.95 1.30 -5.43
N CYS A 137 6.55 0.24 -6.00
CA CYS A 137 5.83 -0.69 -6.86
C CYS A 137 4.68 -1.38 -6.11
N LEU A 138 4.92 -1.85 -4.88
CA LEU A 138 3.91 -2.54 -4.08
C LEU A 138 2.75 -1.61 -3.68
N GLU A 139 3.01 -0.33 -3.41
CA GLU A 139 1.96 0.67 -3.10
C GLU A 139 1.02 0.88 -4.29
N TRP A 140 1.55 0.95 -5.52
CA TRP A 140 0.73 0.98 -6.73
C TRP A 140 -0.12 -0.29 -6.90
N VAL A 141 0.48 -1.46 -6.67
CA VAL A 141 -0.24 -2.74 -6.70
C VAL A 141 -1.33 -2.78 -5.64
N ALA A 142 -1.05 -2.34 -4.41
CA ALA A 142 -2.01 -2.28 -3.32
C ALA A 142 -3.19 -1.36 -3.64
N MET A 143 -2.93 -0.20 -4.25
CA MET A 143 -3.98 0.72 -4.71
C MET A 143 -4.85 0.09 -5.81
N ALA A 144 -4.23 -0.55 -6.80
CA ALA A 144 -4.96 -1.23 -7.87
C ALA A 144 -5.84 -2.36 -7.33
N LEU A 145 -5.33 -3.17 -6.39
CA LEU A 145 -6.09 -4.23 -5.73
C LEU A 145 -7.22 -3.69 -4.85
N ALA A 146 -6.97 -2.60 -4.10
CA ALA A 146 -8.01 -1.93 -3.30
C ALA A 146 -9.15 -1.41 -4.18
N PHE A 147 -8.82 -0.85 -5.35
CA PHE A 147 -9.79 -0.42 -6.33
C PHE A 147 -10.57 -1.62 -6.91
N ALA A 148 -9.88 -2.69 -7.32
CA ALA A 148 -10.54 -3.90 -7.84
C ALA A 148 -11.54 -4.51 -6.84
N LEU A 149 -11.15 -4.64 -5.57
CA LEU A 149 -12.04 -5.14 -4.51
C LEU A 149 -13.27 -4.26 -4.30
N ARG A 150 -13.11 -2.94 -4.45
CA ARG A 150 -14.20 -1.98 -4.31
C ARG A 150 -15.16 -2.03 -5.49
N PHE A 151 -14.67 -2.23 -6.70
CA PHE A 151 -15.51 -2.42 -7.89
C PHE A 151 -16.38 -3.66 -7.74
N ASP A 152 -15.78 -4.79 -7.32
CA ASP A 152 -16.53 -6.03 -7.06
C ASP A 152 -17.60 -5.87 -5.96
N ASP A 153 -17.32 -5.10 -4.89
CA ASP A 153 -18.29 -4.84 -3.80
C ASP A 153 -19.45 -3.94 -4.25
N GLY A 154 -19.19 -2.97 -5.12
CA GLY A 154 -20.22 -2.10 -5.70
C GLY A 154 -21.21 -2.89 -6.57
N GLU A 155 -20.69 -3.78 -7.42
CA GLU A 155 -21.51 -4.60 -8.33
C GLU A 155 -22.46 -5.55 -7.57
N ASP A 156 -21.97 -6.15 -6.47
CA ASP A 156 -22.78 -6.99 -5.58
C ASP A 156 -23.92 -6.23 -4.87
N ARG A 157 -23.64 -4.99 -4.45
CA ARG A 157 -24.61 -4.11 -3.78
C ARG A 157 -25.74 -3.71 -4.71
N ASP A 158 -25.43 -3.38 -5.95
CA ASP A 158 -26.43 -3.01 -6.96
C ASP A 158 -27.32 -4.20 -7.32
N CYS A 159 -26.75 -5.39 -7.55
CA CYS A 159 -27.51 -6.61 -7.79
C CYS A 159 -28.47 -6.96 -6.64
N SER A 160 -28.01 -6.81 -5.40
CA SER A 160 -28.81 -7.07 -4.21
C SER A 160 -29.96 -6.06 -4.03
N THR A 161 -29.70 -4.81 -4.39
CA THR A 161 -30.70 -3.73 -4.33
C THR A 161 -31.77 -3.92 -5.39
N GLU A 162 -31.39 -4.25 -6.63
CA GLU A 162 -32.32 -4.56 -7.71
C GLU A 162 -33.24 -5.74 -7.36
N LYS A 163 -32.68 -6.82 -6.79
CA LYS A 163 -33.46 -7.97 -6.29
C LYS A 163 -34.45 -7.55 -5.21
N ARG A 164 -34.04 -6.76 -4.21
CA ARG A 164 -34.96 -6.28 -3.15
C ARG A 164 -36.12 -5.46 -3.72
N VAL A 165 -35.83 -4.56 -4.65
CA VAL A 165 -36.85 -3.70 -5.28
C VAL A 165 -37.82 -4.55 -6.10
N GLY A 166 -37.31 -5.52 -6.88
CA GLY A 166 -38.15 -6.45 -7.64
C GLY A 166 -39.05 -7.31 -6.76
N TYR A 167 -38.50 -7.83 -5.66
CA TYR A 167 -39.28 -8.56 -4.65
C TYR A 167 -40.37 -7.67 -4.04
N PHE A 168 -40.03 -6.48 -3.55
CA PHE A 168 -41.00 -5.57 -2.94
C PHE A 168 -42.10 -5.12 -3.92
N GLY A 169 -41.78 -4.96 -5.21
CA GLY A 169 -42.76 -4.70 -6.26
C GLY A 169 -43.71 -5.89 -6.50
N ALA A 170 -43.22 -7.12 -6.42
CA ALA A 170 -44.01 -8.33 -6.62
C ALA A 170 -44.99 -8.64 -5.48
N TYR A 171 -44.72 -8.16 -4.26
CA TYR A 171 -45.62 -8.32 -3.09
C TYR A 171 -46.64 -7.18 -2.95
N ARG A 172 -46.59 -6.18 -3.83
CA ARG A 172 -47.45 -4.98 -3.77
C ARG A 172 -48.51 -4.95 -4.89
N ALA A 173 -48.61 -6.00 -5.69
CA ALA A 173 -49.66 -6.24 -6.68
C ALA A 173 -50.62 -7.33 -6.19
#